data_AF-A0A3A8YRZ4-F1
#
_entry.id   AF-A0A3A8YRZ4-F1
#
_cell.length_a   1.000
_cell.length_b   1.000
_cell.length_c   1.000
_cell.angle_alpha   90.00
_cell.angle_beta   90.00
_cell.angle_gamma   90.00
#
_symmetry.space_group_name_H-M   'P 1'
#
loop_
_entity.id
_entity.type
_entity.pdbx_description
1 polymer ?
#
loop_
_entity_poly.entity_id
_entity_poly.type
_entity_poly.pdbx_seq_one_letter_code
_entity_poly.pdbx_strand_id
1 'polypeptide(L)'
;MTIDFQTIKDIVLIVVPILTAYLTYRSNKKSKKELNDELEVRLREQDNETANEIKKMQKQMEVRNMESSWDSSTPTTQKYLEEVGHKRCGNVMNLQSLIPPVRWEVEQSSDLGELKMIREMLLKIELPFDEEHLLPHEIPQLIQFKKLLSFLEQKISAIENQENG
;
A
#
# COMPACT_ATOMS: atom_id res chain seq x y z
N MET A 1 -51.66 44.99 74.55
CA MET A 1 -50.25 44.66 74.24
C MET A 1 -49.91 45.36 72.94
N THR A 2 -49.32 46.55 73.03
CA THR A 2 -48.92 47.33 71.85
C THR A 2 -47.54 46.86 71.43
N ILE A 3 -47.43 46.22 70.27
CA ILE A 3 -46.15 45.81 69.71
C ILE A 3 -45.35 47.09 69.42
N ASP A 4 -44.17 47.21 70.02
CA ASP A 4 -43.29 48.36 69.85
C ASP A 4 -42.69 48.39 68.44
N PHE A 5 -42.51 49.58 67.86
CA PHE A 5 -42.04 49.77 66.48
C PHE A 5 -40.65 49.16 66.27
N GLN A 6 -39.81 49.20 67.31
CA GLN A 6 -38.47 48.60 67.30
C GLN A 6 -38.54 47.07 67.14
N THR A 7 -39.49 46.41 67.80
CA THR A 7 -39.70 44.95 67.70
C THR A 7 -40.17 44.55 66.29
N ILE A 8 -41.01 45.36 65.65
CA ILE A 8 -41.44 45.13 64.27
C ILE A 8 -40.25 45.25 63.32
N LYS A 9 -39.40 46.26 63.51
CA LYS A 9 -38.20 46.48 62.69
C LYS A 9 -37.22 45.31 62.80
N ASP A 10 -36.98 44.79 64.00
CA ASP A 10 -36.08 43.65 64.22
C ASP A 10 -36.62 42.36 63.59
N ILE A 11 -37.93 42.11 63.65
CA ILE A 11 -38.56 40.96 62.98
C ILE A 11 -38.42 41.09 61.45
N VAL A 12 -38.69 42.26 60.89
CA VAL A 12 -38.55 42.51 59.44
C VAL A 12 -37.10 42.33 58.98
N LEU A 13 -36.13 42.81 59.77
CA LEU A 13 -34.71 42.69 59.49
C LEU A 13 -34.25 41.23 59.37
N ILE A 14 -34.85 40.33 60.15
CA ILE A 14 -34.52 38.89 60.14
C ILE A 14 -35.31 38.15 59.04
N VAL A 15 -36.60 38.46 58.89
CA VAL A 15 -37.51 37.70 58.02
C VAL A 15 -37.29 38.01 56.54
N VAL A 16 -36.97 39.27 56.19
CA VAL A 16 -36.78 39.68 54.80
C VAL A 16 -35.61 38.96 54.12
N PRO A 17 -34.38 38.90 54.70
CA PRO A 17 -33.26 38.16 54.11
C PRO A 17 -33.54 36.66 53.94
N ILE A 18 -34.27 36.05 54.87
CA ILE A 18 -34.61 34.62 54.82
C ILE A 18 -35.59 34.36 53.67
N LEU A 19 -36.62 35.20 53.53
CA LEU A 19 -37.59 35.10 52.44
C LEU A 19 -36.95 35.39 51.08
N THR A 20 -36.11 36.41 50.96
CA THR A 20 -35.41 36.72 49.70
C THR A 20 -34.43 35.63 49.32
N ALA A 21 -33.69 35.06 50.27
CA ALA A 21 -32.82 33.91 50.01
C ALA A 21 -33.64 32.69 49.53
N TYR A 22 -34.78 32.42 50.16
CA TYR A 22 -35.66 31.31 49.78
C TYR A 22 -36.27 31.49 48.38
N LEU A 23 -36.79 32.69 48.08
CA LEU A 23 -37.32 33.02 46.76
C LEU A 23 -36.24 32.99 45.69
N THR A 24 -35.05 33.49 46.00
CA THR A 24 -33.89 33.44 45.08
C THR A 24 -33.47 31.99 44.83
N TYR A 25 -33.37 31.16 45.86
CA TYR A 25 -33.08 29.73 45.72
C TYR A 25 -34.15 29.00 44.88
N ARG A 26 -35.43 29.33 45.08
CA ARG A 26 -36.53 28.75 44.32
C ARG A 26 -36.53 29.18 42.84
N SER A 27 -36.23 30.44 42.56
CA SER A 27 -36.14 30.97 41.18
C SER A 27 -34.86 30.54 40.46
N ASN A 28 -33.75 30.35 41.19
CA ASN A 28 -32.46 29.97 40.61
C ASN A 28 -32.29 28.44 40.48
N LYS A 29 -33.24 27.67 41.03
CA LYS A 29 -33.36 26.25 40.71
C LYS A 29 -33.87 26.15 39.27
N LYS A 30 -32.93 26.14 38.32
CA LYS A 30 -33.20 25.80 36.91
C LYS A 30 -34.23 24.68 36.86
N SER A 31 -35.31 24.90 36.12
CA SER A 31 -36.39 23.93 36.06
C SER A 31 -35.82 22.61 35.57
N LYS A 32 -36.25 21.48 36.14
CA LYS A 32 -35.81 20.15 35.68
C LYS A 32 -35.93 19.99 34.17
N LYS A 33 -36.88 20.71 33.56
CA LYS A 33 -37.07 20.79 32.11
C LYS A 33 -35.91 21.47 31.39
N GLU A 34 -35.45 22.63 31.85
CA GLU A 34 -34.31 23.35 31.23
C GLU A 34 -33.00 22.58 31.36
N LEU A 35 -32.77 21.93 32.51
CA LEU A 35 -31.62 21.05 32.69
C LEU A 35 -31.66 19.84 31.75
N ASN A 36 -32.86 19.29 31.51
CA ASN A 36 -33.04 18.16 30.61
C ASN A 36 -32.88 18.58 29.14
N ASP A 37 -33.40 19.74 28.76
CA ASP A 37 -33.25 20.32 27.42
C ASP A 37 -31.78 20.66 27.13
N GLU A 38 -31.05 21.25 28.09
CA GLU A 38 -29.59 21.48 27.97
C GLU A 38 -28.81 20.15 27.86
N LEU A 39 -29.23 19.10 28.58
CA LEU A 39 -28.59 17.79 28.49
C LEU A 39 -28.82 17.12 27.14
N GLU A 40 -30.03 17.22 26.60
CA GLU A 40 -30.38 16.64 25.31
C GLU A 40 -29.62 17.32 24.16
N VAL A 41 -29.48 18.65 24.21
CA VAL A 41 -28.67 19.39 23.24
C VAL A 41 -27.21 18.95 23.29
N ARG A 42 -26.62 18.85 24.50
CA ARG A 42 -25.23 18.39 24.65
C ARG A 42 -25.02 16.96 24.19
N LEU A 43 -25.97 16.05 24.47
CA LEU A 43 -25.93 14.68 23.98
C LEU A 43 -25.95 14.63 22.44
N ARG A 44 -26.82 15.41 21.81
CA ARG A 44 -26.89 15.50 20.34
C ARG A 44 -25.64 16.11 19.71
N GLU A 45 -25.05 17.12 20.34
CA GLU A 45 -23.79 17.72 19.89
C GLU A 45 -22.66 16.70 19.97
N GLN A 46 -22.53 15.99 21.09
CA GLN A 46 -21.52 14.95 21.28
C GLN A 46 -21.72 13.76 20.32
N ASP A 47 -22.96 13.35 20.07
CA ASP A 47 -23.28 12.30 19.10
C ASP A 47 -22.92 12.72 17.67
N ASN A 48 -23.20 13.98 17.30
CA ASN A 48 -22.84 14.54 15.99
C ASN A 48 -21.33 14.68 15.80
N GLU A 49 -20.61 15.10 16.84
CA GLU A 49 -19.14 15.16 16.84
C GLU A 49 -18.55 13.75 16.68
N THR A 50 -19.04 12.79 17.46
CA THR A 50 -18.60 11.39 17.40
C THR A 50 -18.90 10.77 16.02
N ALA A 51 -20.08 11.03 15.45
CA ALA A 51 -20.45 10.55 14.12
C ALA A 51 -19.56 11.14 13.02
N ASN A 52 -19.21 12.42 13.13
CA ASN A 52 -18.29 13.09 12.20
C ASN A 52 -16.86 12.54 12.31
N GLU A 53 -16.38 12.27 13.52
CA GLU A 53 -15.08 11.63 13.73
C GLU A 53 -15.03 10.21 13.17
N ILE A 54 -16.07 9.40 13.40
CA ILE A 54 -16.20 8.05 12.82
C ILE A 54 -16.18 8.11 11.29
N LYS A 55 -16.94 9.03 10.70
CA LYS A 55 -16.97 9.21 9.24
C LYS A 55 -15.61 9.65 8.68
N LYS A 56 -14.88 10.48 9.41
CA LYS A 56 -13.51 10.89 9.05
C LYS A 56 -12.54 9.72 9.15
N MET A 57 -12.61 8.91 10.21
CA MET A 57 -11.81 7.70 10.37
C MET A 57 -12.10 6.67 9.27
N GLN A 58 -13.37 6.46 8.90
CA GLN A 58 -13.75 5.58 7.80
C GLN A 58 -13.15 6.04 6.47
N LYS A 59 -13.26 7.34 6.14
CA LYS A 59 -12.63 7.90 4.95
C LYS A 59 -11.11 7.73 4.95
N GLN A 60 -10.45 7.94 6.10
CA GLN A 60 -9.01 7.75 6.23
C GLN A 60 -8.61 6.27 6.08
N MET A 61 -9.41 5.34 6.61
CA MET A 61 -9.20 3.90 6.39
C MET A 61 -9.40 3.52 4.93
N GLU A 62 -10.41 4.05 4.26
CA GLU A 62 -10.65 3.79 2.83
C GLU A 62 -9.51 4.33 1.96
N VAL A 63 -9.04 5.56 2.23
CA VAL A 63 -7.86 6.13 1.57
C VAL A 63 -6.62 5.28 1.81
N ARG A 64 -6.35 4.87 3.06
CA ARG A 64 -5.23 3.96 3.37
C ARG A 64 -5.37 2.59 2.71
N ASN A 65 -6.59 2.07 2.61
CA ASN A 65 -6.87 0.79 1.96
C ASN A 65 -6.66 0.90 0.44
N MET A 66 -7.04 2.03 -0.16
CA MET A 66 -6.71 2.34 -1.55
C MET A 66 -5.20 2.47 -1.72
N GLU A 67 -4.50 3.27 -0.92
CA GLU A 67 -3.04 3.43 -0.95
C GLU A 67 -2.33 2.07 -0.80
N SER A 68 -2.74 1.24 0.16
CA SER A 68 -2.19 -0.11 0.31
C SER A 68 -2.52 -0.99 -0.90
N SER A 69 -3.70 -0.82 -1.51
CA SER A 69 -4.05 -1.51 -2.74
C SER A 69 -3.18 -1.04 -3.92
N TRP A 70 -2.79 0.24 -3.98
CA TRP A 70 -1.86 0.76 -4.99
C TRP A 70 -0.43 0.26 -4.76
N ASP A 71 0.05 0.23 -3.51
CA ASP A 71 1.35 -0.30 -3.13
C ASP A 71 1.44 -1.83 -3.34
N SER A 72 0.33 -2.55 -3.11
CA SER A 72 0.20 -3.98 -3.42
C SER A 72 -0.26 -4.24 -4.86
N SER A 73 -0.53 -3.19 -5.65
CA SER A 73 -0.89 -3.33 -7.05
C SER A 73 0.35 -3.62 -7.89
N THR A 74 0.82 -4.86 -7.77
CA THR A 74 1.35 -5.61 -8.91
C THR A 74 0.42 -6.79 -9.26
N PRO A 75 -0.90 -6.59 -9.45
CA PRO A 75 -1.82 -7.72 -9.68
C PRO A 75 -1.67 -8.22 -11.13
N THR A 76 -1.26 -7.34 -12.05
CA THR A 76 -0.94 -7.67 -13.43
C THR A 76 0.30 -8.55 -13.49
N THR A 77 1.38 -8.22 -12.78
CA THR A 77 2.61 -9.03 -12.80
C THR A 77 2.37 -10.46 -12.31
N GLN A 78 1.65 -10.64 -11.19
CA GLN A 78 1.36 -11.97 -10.65
C GLN A 78 0.50 -12.81 -11.60
N LYS A 79 -0.58 -12.24 -12.14
CA LYS A 79 -1.50 -12.96 -13.04
C LYS A 79 -0.87 -13.28 -14.40
N TYR A 80 -0.05 -12.37 -14.96
CA TYR A 80 0.73 -12.65 -16.17
C TYR A 80 1.81 -13.71 -15.92
N LEU A 81 2.44 -13.74 -14.74
CA LEU A 81 3.39 -14.79 -14.35
C LEU A 81 2.72 -16.18 -14.19
N GLU A 82 1.45 -16.21 -13.80
CA GLU A 82 0.65 -17.44 -13.74
C GLU A 82 0.24 -17.92 -15.15
N GLU A 83 -0.15 -17.02 -16.05
CA GLU A 83 -0.61 -17.36 -17.42
C GLU A 83 0.54 -17.73 -18.39
N VAL A 84 1.70 -17.04 -18.30
CA VAL A 84 2.86 -17.25 -19.20
C VAL A 84 3.82 -18.32 -18.65
N GLY A 85 3.65 -18.69 -17.38
CA GLY A 85 4.51 -19.62 -16.65
C GLY A 85 5.74 -18.92 -16.06
N HIS A 86 5.91 -19.06 -14.74
CA HIS A 86 7.02 -18.46 -13.99
C HIS A 86 8.41 -18.75 -14.59
N LYS A 87 8.58 -19.94 -15.17
CA LYS A 87 9.83 -20.35 -15.82
C LYS A 87 10.14 -19.55 -17.09
N ARG A 88 9.17 -19.34 -17.98
CA ARG A 88 9.37 -18.59 -19.24
C ARG A 88 9.72 -17.15 -18.95
N CYS A 89 8.93 -16.49 -18.12
CA CYS A 89 9.18 -15.11 -17.71
C CYS A 89 10.56 -15.00 -17.03
N GLY A 90 10.86 -15.89 -16.08
CA GLY A 90 12.15 -15.94 -15.41
C GLY A 90 13.32 -16.13 -16.38
N ASN A 91 13.24 -17.09 -17.29
CA ASN A 91 14.31 -17.36 -18.24
C ASN A 91 14.54 -16.18 -19.19
N VAL A 92 13.48 -15.65 -19.81
CA VAL A 92 13.61 -14.56 -20.79
C VAL A 92 14.11 -13.26 -20.15
N MET A 93 13.62 -12.90 -18.96
CA MET A 93 14.06 -11.69 -18.27
C MET A 93 15.53 -11.76 -17.85
N ASN A 94 15.98 -12.93 -17.41
CA ASN A 94 17.37 -13.14 -17.00
C ASN A 94 18.36 -13.21 -18.18
N LEU A 95 17.90 -13.31 -19.43
CA LEU A 95 18.80 -13.25 -20.59
C LEU A 95 19.57 -11.92 -20.65
N GLN A 96 18.94 -10.81 -20.23
CA GLN A 96 19.57 -9.50 -20.29
C GLN A 96 20.82 -9.42 -19.40
N SER A 97 20.84 -10.09 -18.24
CA SER A 97 22.00 -10.14 -17.35
C SER A 97 22.98 -11.26 -17.71
N LEU A 98 22.50 -12.34 -18.32
CA LEU A 98 23.34 -13.48 -18.73
C LEU A 98 24.17 -13.21 -19.99
N ILE A 99 23.60 -12.52 -20.99
CA ILE A 99 24.23 -12.37 -22.31
C ILE A 99 25.59 -11.64 -22.24
N PRO A 100 25.74 -10.49 -21.53
CA PRO A 100 27.02 -9.78 -21.49
C PRO A 100 28.19 -10.61 -20.93
N PRO A 101 28.10 -11.25 -19.75
CA PRO A 101 29.21 -12.04 -19.22
C PRO A 101 29.51 -13.27 -20.07
N VAL A 102 28.50 -13.98 -20.58
CA VAL A 102 28.76 -15.15 -21.44
C VAL A 102 29.41 -14.73 -22.76
N ARG A 103 28.98 -13.62 -23.35
CA ARG A 103 29.63 -13.07 -24.55
C ARG A 103 31.10 -12.80 -24.29
N TRP A 104 31.42 -12.17 -23.16
CA TRP A 104 32.80 -11.88 -22.77
C TRP A 104 33.64 -13.16 -22.68
N GLU A 105 33.14 -14.20 -22.00
CA GLU A 105 33.86 -15.49 -21.90
C GLU A 105 34.06 -16.14 -23.27
N VAL A 106 33.03 -16.14 -24.13
CA VAL A 106 33.12 -16.66 -25.49
C VAL A 106 34.12 -15.86 -26.32
N GLU A 107 34.25 -14.55 -26.13
CA GLU A 107 35.23 -13.71 -26.84
C GLU A 107 36.66 -14.02 -26.40
N GLN A 108 36.90 -14.25 -25.11
CA GLN A 108 38.23 -14.52 -24.55
C GLN A 108 38.71 -15.96 -24.71
N SER A 109 37.79 -16.94 -24.71
CA SER A 109 38.17 -18.36 -24.79
C SER A 109 38.64 -18.75 -26.19
N SER A 110 39.74 -19.47 -26.28
CA SER A 110 40.22 -20.14 -27.50
C SER A 110 40.13 -21.67 -27.37
N ASP A 111 39.65 -22.18 -26.24
CA ASP A 111 39.54 -23.61 -26.00
C ASP A 111 38.23 -24.16 -26.59
N LEU A 112 38.36 -25.11 -27.50
CA LEU A 112 37.22 -25.72 -28.17
C LEU A 112 36.32 -26.48 -27.17
N GLY A 113 36.91 -27.10 -26.14
CA GLY A 113 36.18 -27.82 -25.10
C GLY A 113 35.27 -26.91 -24.30
N GLU A 114 35.82 -25.79 -23.81
CA GLU A 114 35.10 -24.75 -23.07
C GLU A 114 33.98 -24.13 -23.91
N LEU A 115 34.25 -23.77 -25.18
CA LEU A 115 33.22 -23.20 -26.05
C LEU A 115 32.06 -24.18 -26.30
N LYS A 116 32.35 -25.47 -26.49
CA LYS A 116 31.32 -26.52 -26.61
C LYS A 116 30.54 -26.69 -25.31
N MET A 117 31.20 -26.66 -24.16
CA MET A 117 30.55 -26.71 -22.84
C MET A 117 29.60 -25.53 -22.64
N ILE A 118 30.04 -24.30 -22.97
CA ILE A 118 29.20 -23.10 -22.91
C ILE A 118 27.97 -23.27 -23.81
N ARG A 119 28.15 -23.76 -25.04
CA ARG A 119 27.05 -24.02 -25.97
C ARG A 119 26.03 -24.98 -25.37
N GLU A 120 26.49 -26.10 -24.80
CA GLU A 120 25.61 -27.08 -24.16
C GLU A 120 24.86 -26.49 -22.95
N MET A 121 25.49 -25.64 -22.15
CA MET A 121 24.83 -24.97 -21.03
C MET A 121 23.75 -24.00 -21.51
N LEU A 122 24.04 -23.21 -22.55
CA LEU A 122 23.07 -22.26 -23.11
C LEU A 122 21.86 -22.96 -23.73
N LEU A 123 22.06 -24.10 -24.39
CA LEU A 123 20.98 -24.88 -25.00
C LEU A 123 20.03 -25.54 -23.99
N LYS A 124 20.42 -25.63 -22.70
CA LYS A 124 19.54 -26.14 -21.63
C LYS A 124 18.51 -25.12 -21.15
N ILE A 125 18.64 -23.85 -21.55
CA ILE A 125 17.70 -22.79 -21.15
C ILE A 125 16.42 -22.94 -22.00
N GLU A 126 15.31 -23.25 -21.35
CA GLU A 126 14.00 -23.32 -21.98
C GLU A 126 13.56 -21.90 -22.41
N LEU A 127 13.48 -21.67 -23.71
CA LEU A 127 13.10 -20.39 -24.31
C LEU A 127 11.95 -20.58 -25.31
N PRO A 128 11.02 -19.62 -25.41
CA PRO A 128 9.79 -19.76 -26.19
C PRO A 128 10.01 -19.56 -27.70
N PHE A 129 11.07 -20.09 -28.30
CA PHE A 129 11.34 -19.92 -29.74
C PHE A 129 10.29 -20.59 -30.64
N ASP A 130 9.74 -21.71 -30.18
CA ASP A 130 8.78 -22.54 -30.94
C ASP A 130 7.32 -22.29 -30.51
N GLU A 131 7.08 -21.32 -29.64
CA GLU A 131 5.73 -21.00 -29.19
C GLU A 131 4.93 -20.24 -30.24
N GLU A 132 3.63 -20.54 -30.35
CA GLU A 132 2.72 -19.91 -31.31
C GLU A 132 2.59 -18.39 -31.08
N HIS A 133 2.74 -17.96 -29.81
CA HIS A 133 2.58 -16.57 -29.41
C HIS A 133 3.81 -16.09 -28.61
N LEU A 134 4.50 -15.09 -29.17
CA LEU A 134 5.59 -14.38 -28.51
C LEU A 134 5.08 -13.06 -27.91
N LEU A 135 5.55 -12.74 -26.71
CA LEU A 135 5.22 -11.48 -26.08
C LEU A 135 6.15 -10.38 -26.61
N PRO A 136 5.65 -9.14 -26.82
CA PRO A 136 6.46 -8.07 -27.40
C PRO A 136 7.77 -7.79 -26.65
N HIS A 137 7.75 -7.91 -25.33
CA HIS A 137 8.91 -7.66 -24.48
C HIS A 137 9.95 -8.79 -24.49
N GLU A 138 9.64 -9.96 -25.06
CA GLU A 138 10.56 -11.10 -25.15
C GLU A 138 11.42 -11.03 -26.41
N ILE A 139 10.87 -10.44 -27.48
CA ILE A 139 11.46 -10.44 -28.81
C ILE A 139 12.90 -9.88 -28.81
N PRO A 140 13.19 -8.70 -28.21
CA PRO A 140 14.56 -8.17 -28.21
C PRO A 140 15.58 -9.11 -27.55
N GLN A 141 15.19 -9.77 -26.46
CA GLN A 141 16.01 -10.61 -25.60
C GLN A 141 16.32 -11.93 -26.32
N LEU A 142 15.30 -12.53 -26.94
CA LEU A 142 15.45 -13.71 -27.78
C LEU A 142 16.35 -13.45 -28.98
N ILE A 143 16.23 -12.27 -29.63
CA ILE A 143 17.11 -11.88 -30.74
C ILE A 143 18.56 -11.76 -30.26
N GLN A 144 18.81 -11.11 -29.12
CA GLN A 144 20.17 -10.96 -28.60
C GLN A 144 20.79 -12.30 -28.22
N PHE A 145 20.00 -13.20 -27.61
CA PHE A 145 20.44 -14.54 -27.28
C PHE A 145 20.78 -15.36 -28.54
N LYS A 146 19.94 -15.30 -29.57
CA LYS A 146 20.20 -15.97 -30.85
C LYS A 146 21.49 -15.47 -31.50
N LYS A 147 21.74 -14.16 -31.45
CA LYS A 147 23.01 -13.59 -31.92
C LYS A 147 24.23 -14.10 -31.15
N LEU A 148 24.12 -14.27 -29.83
CA LEU A 148 25.17 -14.87 -29.01
C LEU A 148 25.44 -16.33 -29.41
N LEU A 149 24.38 -17.13 -29.57
CA LEU A 149 24.51 -18.52 -30.02
C LEU A 149 25.17 -18.62 -31.39
N SER A 150 24.73 -17.81 -32.37
CA SER A 150 25.35 -17.81 -33.70
C SER A 150 26.81 -17.38 -33.66
N PHE A 151 27.17 -16.42 -32.82
CA PHE A 151 28.57 -16.01 -32.63
C PHE A 151 29.42 -17.15 -32.06
N LEU A 152 28.90 -17.84 -31.05
CA LEU A 152 29.55 -19.02 -30.46
C LEU A 152 29.73 -20.15 -31.48
N GLU A 153 28.71 -20.45 -32.27
CA GLU A 153 28.79 -21.49 -33.32
C GLU A 153 29.80 -21.13 -34.41
N GLN A 154 29.86 -19.87 -34.82
CA GLN A 154 30.86 -19.39 -35.77
C GLN A 154 32.28 -19.55 -35.22
N LYS A 155 32.48 -19.22 -33.94
CA LYS A 155 33.79 -19.33 -33.28
C LYS A 155 34.23 -20.80 -33.14
N ILE A 156 33.32 -21.68 -32.71
CA ILE A 156 33.55 -23.13 -32.65
C ILE A 156 33.94 -23.66 -34.03
N SER A 157 33.14 -23.34 -35.06
CA SER A 157 33.40 -23.82 -36.43
C SER A 157 34.72 -23.31 -36.98
N ALA A 158 35.13 -22.07 -36.66
CA ALA A 158 36.40 -21.52 -37.08
C ALA A 158 37.59 -22.28 -36.47
N ILE A 159 37.51 -22.63 -35.19
CA ILE A 159 38.56 -23.40 -34.49
C ILE A 159 38.59 -24.84 -35.00
N GLU A 160 37.43 -25.48 -35.18
CA GLU A 160 37.36 -26.84 -35.73
C GLU A 160 37.95 -26.93 -37.14
N ASN A 161 37.74 -25.91 -37.98
CA ASN A 161 38.34 -25.86 -39.31
C ASN A 161 39.85 -25.60 -39.29
N GLN A 162 40.36 -24.95 -38.24
CA GLN A 162 41.80 -24.75 -38.04
C GLN A 162 42.51 -26.00 -37.50
N GLU A 163 41.84 -26.81 -36.67
CA GLU A 163 42.40 -28.07 -36.14
C GLU A 163 42.39 -29.22 -37.16
N ASN A 164 41.48 -29.17 -38.15
CA ASN A 164 41.31 -30.21 -39.17
C ASN A 164 42.04 -29.93 -40.50
N GLY A 165 42.69 -28.77 -40.65
CA GLY A 165 43.46 -28.37 -41.84
C GLY A 165 44.97 -28.49 -41.63
#